data_AF-A0A0F9I4H4-F1
#
_entry.id   AF-A0A0F9I4H4-F1
#
_cell.length_a   1.000
_cell.length_b   1.000
_cell.length_c   1.000
_cell.angle_alpha   90.00
_cell.angle_beta   90.00
_cell.angle_gamma   90.00
#
_symmetry.space_group_name_H-M   'P 1'
#
loop_
_entity.id
_entity.type
_entity.pdbx_description
1 polymer ?
#
loop_
_entity_poly.entity_id
_entity_poly.type
_entity_poly.pdbx_seq_one_letter_code
_entity_poly.pdbx_strand_id
1 'polypeptide(L)'
;MTKAEKHLAIYQAYPKKKARATALKAIEKALKTVTFKKLLAKTEAYAKHVEKLRGTEQWKYVPHPATWFNGECWDDDFNFEPFELRKEDTTRWGQQSDVNEPTDQYGQTKSSRVALIANVRKANPSLRGLSDDVVYERWLLANGYRLKD
;
A
#
# COMPACT_ATOMS: atom_id res chain seq x y z
N MET A 1 9.99 -34.68 23.99
CA MET A 1 9.21 -33.43 23.80
C MET A 1 7.72 -33.74 23.80
N THR A 2 7.02 -33.30 24.84
CA THR A 2 5.59 -33.49 25.03
C THR A 2 4.79 -32.66 24.00
N LYS A 3 3.50 -32.97 23.85
CA LYS A 3 2.60 -32.21 22.97
C LYS A 3 2.53 -30.73 23.37
N ALA A 4 2.40 -30.46 24.67
CA ALA A 4 2.34 -29.10 25.20
C ALA A 4 3.64 -28.31 24.93
N GLU A 5 4.80 -28.95 25.10
CA GLU A 5 6.10 -28.34 24.80
C GLU A 5 6.24 -27.99 23.32
N LYS A 6 5.80 -28.87 22.41
CA LYS A 6 5.81 -28.59 20.97
C LYS A 6 4.96 -27.37 20.62
N HIS A 7 3.75 -27.29 21.18
CA HIS A 7 2.85 -26.15 20.93
C HIS A 7 3.47 -24.85 21.44
N LEU A 8 4.08 -24.90 22.64
CA LEU A 8 4.72 -23.75 23.25
C LEU A 8 5.95 -23.28 22.46
N ALA A 9 6.79 -24.21 21.98
CA ALA A 9 7.96 -23.89 21.18
C ALA A 9 7.59 -23.14 19.89
N ILE A 10 6.56 -23.61 19.17
CA ILE A 10 6.05 -22.92 17.96
C ILE A 10 5.49 -21.54 18.32
N TYR A 11 4.71 -21.43 19.40
CA TYR A 11 4.20 -20.14 19.85
C TYR A 11 5.33 -19.19 20.26
N GLN A 12 6.41 -19.71 20.86
CA GLN A 12 7.60 -18.97 21.24
C GLN A 12 8.44 -18.51 20.04
N ALA A 13 8.39 -19.18 18.91
CA ALA A 13 9.03 -18.72 17.68
C ALA A 13 8.32 -17.53 17.01
N TYR A 14 6.99 -17.40 17.16
CA TYR A 14 6.22 -16.35 16.48
C TYR A 14 6.50 -14.93 17.03
N PRO A 15 6.71 -13.87 16.24
CA PRO A 15 7.24 -12.60 16.74
C PRO A 15 6.25 -11.83 17.64
N LYS A 16 4.95 -11.85 17.33
CA LYS A 16 3.91 -11.24 18.18
C LYS A 16 3.36 -12.23 19.22
N LYS A 17 3.40 -11.86 20.50
CA LYS A 17 2.80 -12.66 21.59
C LYS A 17 1.42 -12.14 21.96
N LYS A 18 0.38 -12.59 21.25
CA LYS A 18 -1.02 -12.28 21.59
C LYS A 18 -1.92 -13.51 21.53
N ALA A 19 -3.02 -13.47 22.29
CA ALA A 19 -4.05 -14.49 22.33
C ALA A 19 -3.50 -15.93 22.49
N ARG A 20 -2.61 -16.13 23.48
CA ARG A 20 -1.88 -17.40 23.70
C ARG A 20 -2.79 -18.63 23.68
N ALA A 21 -3.89 -18.63 24.43
CA ALA A 21 -4.77 -19.79 24.52
C ALA A 21 -5.36 -20.19 23.15
N THR A 22 -5.82 -19.20 22.37
CA THR A 22 -6.36 -19.40 21.03
C THR A 22 -5.27 -19.84 20.04
N ALA A 23 -4.07 -19.25 20.14
CA ALA A 23 -2.94 -19.63 19.31
C ALA A 23 -2.50 -21.07 19.55
N LEU A 24 -2.44 -21.53 20.81
CA LEU A 24 -2.09 -22.91 21.12
C LEU A 24 -3.11 -23.92 20.57
N LYS A 25 -4.41 -23.59 20.61
CA LYS A 25 -5.46 -24.41 19.98
C LYS A 25 -5.33 -24.44 18.45
N ALA A 26 -4.93 -23.33 17.83
CA ALA A 26 -4.68 -23.26 16.39
C ALA A 26 -3.45 -24.10 15.98
N ILE A 27 -2.35 -23.98 16.74
CA ILE A 27 -1.13 -24.79 16.54
C ILE A 27 -1.45 -26.28 16.70
N GLU A 28 -2.28 -26.66 17.67
CA GLU A 28 -2.73 -28.04 17.83
C GLU A 28 -3.43 -28.57 16.57
N LYS A 29 -4.29 -27.76 15.94
CA LYS A 29 -4.95 -28.12 14.67
C LYS A 29 -3.93 -28.24 13.54
N ALA A 30 -3.02 -27.27 13.40
CA ALA A 30 -1.97 -27.27 12.40
C ALA A 30 -1.05 -28.50 12.50
N LEU A 31 -0.74 -28.96 13.72
CA LEU A 31 0.10 -30.15 13.94
C LEU A 31 -0.59 -31.47 13.57
N LYS A 32 -1.90 -31.46 13.25
CA LYS A 32 -2.59 -32.62 12.67
C LYS A 32 -2.34 -32.74 11.16
N THR A 33 -2.06 -31.64 10.48
CA THR A 33 -1.83 -31.59 9.03
C THR A 33 -0.34 -31.50 8.69
N VAL A 34 0.46 -30.83 9.54
CA VAL A 34 1.87 -30.55 9.29
C VAL A 34 2.74 -31.07 10.43
N THR A 35 3.93 -31.58 10.10
CA THR A 35 4.88 -32.04 11.12
C THR A 35 5.44 -30.89 11.95
N PHE A 36 5.73 -31.15 13.23
CA PHE A 36 6.30 -30.17 14.15
C PHE A 36 7.53 -29.45 13.59
N LYS A 37 8.49 -30.19 13.01
CA LYS A 37 9.71 -29.61 12.46
C LYS A 37 9.42 -28.64 11.31
N LYS A 38 8.51 -29.01 10.39
CA LYS A 38 8.14 -28.18 9.24
C LYS A 38 7.41 -26.91 9.70
N LEU A 39 6.46 -27.04 10.62
CA LEU A 39 5.70 -25.90 11.13
C LEU A 39 6.58 -24.92 11.93
N LEU A 40 7.49 -25.44 12.76
CA LEU A 40 8.46 -24.62 13.49
C LEU A 40 9.39 -23.86 12.53
N ALA A 41 9.99 -24.55 11.55
CA ALA A 41 10.89 -23.92 10.58
C ALA A 41 10.18 -22.82 9.77
N LYS A 42 8.94 -23.05 9.33
CA LYS A 42 8.12 -22.04 8.63
C LYS A 42 7.80 -20.85 9.54
N THR A 43 7.48 -21.10 10.82
CA THR A 43 7.22 -20.04 11.81
C THR A 43 8.47 -19.18 12.06
N GLU A 44 9.64 -19.79 12.18
CA GLU A 44 10.91 -19.08 12.37
C GLU A 44 11.31 -18.26 11.13
N ALA A 45 11.14 -18.82 9.93
CA ALA A 45 11.36 -18.11 8.67
C ALA A 45 10.44 -16.88 8.56
N TYR A 46 9.15 -17.05 8.86
CA TYR A 46 8.20 -15.96 8.91
C TYR A 46 8.61 -14.91 9.96
N ALA A 47 8.97 -15.33 11.17
CA ALA A 47 9.41 -14.44 12.24
C ALA A 47 10.60 -13.55 11.81
N LYS A 48 11.61 -14.14 11.17
CA LYS A 48 12.77 -13.41 10.62
C LYS A 48 12.36 -12.41 9.54
N HIS A 49 11.37 -12.74 8.72
CA HIS A 49 10.85 -11.84 7.68
C HIS A 49 10.16 -10.63 8.31
N VAL A 50 9.15 -10.85 9.16
CA VAL A 50 8.36 -9.75 9.73
C VAL A 50 9.10 -8.94 10.80
N GLU A 51 10.17 -9.47 11.41
CA GLU A 51 11.01 -8.68 12.33
C GLU A 51 11.66 -7.48 11.62
N LYS A 52 11.93 -7.57 10.32
CA LYS A 52 12.41 -6.42 9.52
C LYS A 52 11.38 -5.30 9.41
N LEU A 53 10.09 -5.61 9.57
CA LEU A 53 9.00 -4.64 9.52
C LEU A 53 8.81 -3.91 10.86
N ARG A 54 9.50 -4.33 11.93
CA ARG A 54 9.34 -3.77 13.26
C ARG A 54 9.71 -2.27 13.26
N GLY A 55 8.79 -1.45 13.78
CA GLY A 55 8.95 0.02 13.77
C GLY A 55 8.43 0.70 12.49
N THR A 56 8.06 -0.05 11.45
CA THR A 56 7.38 0.48 10.26
C THR A 56 5.86 0.45 10.43
N GLU A 57 5.14 1.20 9.59
CA GLU A 57 3.69 1.10 9.52
C GLU A 57 3.20 -0.31 9.14
N GLN A 58 3.99 -1.07 8.39
CA GLN A 58 3.61 -2.42 7.96
C GLN A 58 3.50 -3.40 9.15
N TRP A 59 4.20 -3.13 10.26
CA TRP A 59 4.12 -3.93 11.47
C TRP A 59 2.69 -4.06 12.01
N LYS A 60 1.84 -3.04 11.82
CA LYS A 60 0.45 -3.06 12.30
C LYS A 60 -0.40 -4.12 11.60
N TYR A 61 -0.04 -4.47 10.36
CA TYR A 61 -0.75 -5.47 9.54
C TYR A 61 -0.25 -6.90 9.75
N VAL A 62 0.86 -7.11 10.46
CA VAL A 62 1.33 -8.46 10.79
C VAL A 62 0.26 -9.20 11.62
N PRO A 63 -0.30 -10.32 11.15
CA PRO A 63 -1.39 -11.03 11.83
C PRO A 63 -1.00 -11.51 13.23
N HIS A 64 -2.00 -11.66 14.09
CA HIS A 64 -1.84 -12.35 15.36
C HIS A 64 -1.60 -13.85 15.13
N PRO A 65 -0.85 -14.54 16.01
CA PRO A 65 -0.50 -15.95 15.80
C PRO A 65 -1.73 -16.84 15.62
N ALA A 66 -2.80 -16.61 16.40
CA ALA A 66 -4.04 -17.36 16.23
C ALA A 66 -4.64 -17.24 14.82
N THR A 67 -4.62 -16.05 14.22
CA THR A 67 -5.10 -15.82 12.85
C THR A 67 -4.20 -16.53 11.84
N TRP A 68 -2.88 -16.39 11.99
CA TRP A 68 -1.90 -16.98 11.08
C TRP A 68 -1.95 -18.52 11.06
N PHE A 69 -2.04 -19.15 12.24
CA PHE A 69 -2.14 -20.60 12.34
C PHE A 69 -3.52 -21.15 11.95
N ASN A 70 -4.62 -20.40 12.18
CA ASN A 70 -5.94 -20.87 11.75
C ASN A 70 -6.14 -20.75 10.23
N GLY A 71 -5.50 -19.77 9.59
CA GLY A 71 -5.57 -19.57 8.14
C GLY A 71 -4.59 -20.43 7.33
N GLU A 72 -3.85 -21.33 7.99
CA GLU A 72 -2.81 -22.16 7.33
C GLU A 72 -1.75 -21.36 6.57
N CYS A 73 -1.55 -20.10 6.96
CA CYS A 73 -0.73 -19.13 6.24
C CYS A 73 0.75 -19.51 6.19
N TRP A 74 1.22 -20.53 6.90
CA TRP A 74 2.59 -21.03 6.75
C TRP A 74 2.89 -21.56 5.33
N ASP A 75 1.87 -21.88 4.54
CA ASP A 75 2.02 -22.29 3.13
C ASP A 75 1.86 -21.12 2.14
N ASP A 76 1.44 -19.94 2.60
CA ASP A 76 1.30 -18.78 1.74
C ASP A 76 2.67 -18.26 1.29
N ASP A 77 2.72 -17.82 0.03
CA ASP A 77 3.88 -17.12 -0.51
C ASP A 77 3.91 -15.69 0.05
N PHE A 78 4.72 -15.47 1.09
CA PHE A 78 4.97 -14.13 1.64
C PHE A 78 6.00 -13.40 0.78
N ASN A 79 5.76 -13.29 -0.53
CA ASN A 79 6.51 -12.37 -1.35
C ASN A 79 5.97 -10.96 -1.08
N PHE A 80 6.47 -10.34 -0.01
CA PHE A 80 6.41 -8.90 0.14
C PHE A 80 7.42 -8.32 -0.85
N GLU A 81 7.10 -8.43 -2.14
CA GLU A 81 7.51 -7.34 -3.03
C GLU A 81 7.04 -6.08 -2.32
N PRO A 82 7.90 -5.07 -2.13
CA PRO A 82 7.40 -3.77 -1.71
C PRO A 82 6.20 -3.49 -2.61
N PHE A 83 5.16 -2.89 -2.07
CA PHE A 83 4.21 -2.19 -2.91
C PHE A 83 4.94 -0.99 -3.55
N GLU A 84 6.04 -1.23 -4.28
CA GLU A 84 6.25 -0.60 -5.56
C GLU A 84 4.93 -0.80 -6.25
N LEU A 85 4.16 0.28 -6.34
CA LEU A 85 2.99 0.40 -7.19
C LEU A 85 3.22 -0.51 -8.38
N ARG A 86 2.51 -1.64 -8.44
CA ARG A 86 2.48 -2.43 -9.67
C ARG A 86 2.02 -1.38 -10.69
N LYS A 87 2.91 -0.96 -11.60
CA LYS A 87 2.64 0.17 -12.52
C LYS A 87 1.39 -0.06 -13.38
N GLU A 88 0.87 -1.29 -13.33
CA GLU A 88 -0.33 -1.82 -13.96
C GLU A 88 -1.61 -1.72 -13.10
N ASP A 89 -1.54 -1.55 -11.78
CA ASP A 89 -2.74 -1.45 -10.91
C ASP A 89 -3.30 -0.03 -10.81
N THR A 90 -2.50 1.00 -11.15
CA THR A 90 -3.01 2.37 -11.38
C THR A 90 -3.97 2.43 -12.57
N THR A 91 -3.95 1.42 -13.44
CA THR A 91 -4.75 1.40 -14.67
C THR A 91 -6.19 0.95 -14.48
N ARG A 92 -6.53 0.23 -13.40
CA ARG A 92 -7.86 -0.42 -13.29
C ARG A 92 -8.98 0.49 -12.78
N TRP A 93 -8.65 1.59 -12.09
CA TRP A 93 -9.61 2.65 -11.71
C TRP A 93 -8.96 4.06 -11.77
N GLY A 94 -8.08 4.30 -12.75
CA GLY A 94 -7.35 5.58 -12.78
C GLY A 94 -6.47 5.92 -13.98
N GLN A 95 -6.49 5.19 -15.10
CA GLN A 95 -5.77 5.61 -16.32
C GLN A 95 -6.65 5.48 -17.56
N GLN A 96 -7.63 6.37 -17.66
CA GLN A 96 -8.14 6.80 -18.94
C GLN A 96 -8.38 8.30 -18.84
N SER A 97 -7.39 9.13 -19.16
CA SER A 97 -7.66 10.54 -19.49
C SER A 97 -6.58 11.27 -20.29
N ASP A 98 -5.29 10.94 -20.21
CA ASP A 98 -4.29 11.85 -20.83
C ASP A 98 -4.14 11.74 -22.35
N VAL A 99 -4.71 10.73 -23.01
CA VAL A 99 -4.60 10.59 -24.48
C VAL A 99 -5.80 11.14 -25.26
N ASN A 100 -6.86 11.60 -24.57
CA ASN A 100 -8.06 12.17 -25.20
C ASN A 100 -8.79 13.17 -24.26
N GLU A 101 -8.06 13.93 -23.43
CA GLU A 101 -8.70 15.00 -22.66
C GLU A 101 -9.14 16.10 -23.64
N PRO A 102 -10.45 16.43 -23.72
CA PRO A 102 -10.92 17.47 -24.62
C PRO A 102 -10.21 18.78 -24.26
N THR A 103 -9.61 19.42 -25.27
CA THR A 103 -8.96 20.70 -25.07
C THR A 103 -10.01 21.80 -24.97
N ASP A 104 -9.73 22.83 -24.17
CA ASP A 104 -10.51 24.05 -24.19
C ASP A 104 -10.36 24.83 -25.52
N GLN A 105 -11.08 25.95 -25.63
CA GLN A 105 -11.03 26.87 -26.77
C GLN A 105 -9.63 27.46 -27.07
N TYR A 106 -8.67 27.30 -26.15
CA TYR A 106 -7.27 27.71 -26.30
C TYR A 106 -6.34 26.54 -26.59
N GLY A 107 -6.87 25.32 -26.72
CA GLY A 107 -6.12 24.11 -26.98
C GLY A 107 -5.41 23.50 -25.78
N GLN A 108 -5.76 23.89 -24.55
CA GLN A 108 -5.17 23.32 -23.34
C GLN A 108 -6.08 22.24 -22.76
N THR A 109 -5.47 21.18 -22.22
CA THR A 109 -6.20 20.18 -21.46
C THR A 109 -6.44 20.67 -20.02
N LYS A 110 -7.42 20.08 -19.33
CA LYS A 110 -7.73 20.45 -17.93
C LYS A 110 -6.53 20.19 -17.01
N SER A 111 -5.79 19.11 -17.24
CA SER A 111 -4.57 18.80 -16.49
C SER A 111 -3.46 19.83 -16.74
N SER A 112 -3.23 20.24 -18.00
CA SER A 112 -2.28 21.31 -18.33
C SER A 112 -2.67 22.64 -17.69
N ARG A 113 -3.97 22.96 -17.68
CA ARG A 113 -4.52 24.17 -17.05
C ARG A 113 -4.28 24.21 -15.54
N VAL A 114 -4.54 23.11 -14.83
CA VAL A 114 -4.29 23.03 -13.38
C VAL A 114 -2.82 23.21 -13.05
N ALA A 115 -1.92 22.58 -13.82
CA ALA A 115 -0.48 22.72 -13.65
C ALA A 115 0.00 24.16 -13.90
N LEU A 116 -0.52 24.81 -14.95
CA LEU A 116 -0.24 26.21 -15.27
C LEU A 116 -0.65 27.14 -14.12
N ILE A 117 -1.89 27.02 -13.63
CA ILE A 117 -2.41 27.86 -12.55
C ILE A 117 -1.55 27.73 -11.28
N ALA A 118 -1.14 26.50 -10.93
CA ALA A 118 -0.26 26.25 -9.78
C ALA A 118 1.08 26.97 -9.92
N ASN A 119 1.71 26.90 -11.11
CA ASN A 119 2.96 27.59 -11.40
C ASN A 119 2.81 29.13 -11.37
N VAL A 120 1.70 29.65 -11.91
CA VAL A 120 1.40 31.08 -11.91
C VAL A 120 1.21 31.62 -10.49
N ARG A 121 0.50 30.90 -9.62
CA ARG A 121 0.34 31.27 -8.20
C ARG A 121 1.64 31.17 -7.39
N LYS A 122 2.56 30.30 -7.81
CA LYS A 122 3.90 30.20 -7.24
C LYS A 122 4.75 31.41 -7.62
N ALA A 123 4.66 31.85 -8.89
CA ALA A 123 5.37 33.03 -9.39
C ALA A 123 4.76 34.36 -8.92
N ASN A 124 3.45 34.40 -8.70
CA ASN A 124 2.74 35.59 -8.23
C ASN A 124 1.78 35.26 -7.07
N PRO A 125 2.24 35.43 -5.81
CA PRO A 125 1.45 35.17 -4.62
C PRO A 125 0.16 36.00 -4.50
N SER A 126 0.08 37.17 -5.14
CA SER A 126 -1.13 38.01 -5.10
C SER A 126 -2.34 37.37 -5.79
N LEU A 127 -2.11 36.36 -6.63
CA LEU A 127 -3.16 35.64 -7.37
C LEU A 127 -3.72 34.43 -6.61
N ARG A 128 -3.23 34.14 -5.39
CA ARG A 128 -3.69 32.96 -4.60
C ARG A 128 -5.15 33.05 -4.15
N GLY A 129 -5.70 34.25 -4.03
CA GLY A 129 -7.10 34.47 -3.64
C GLY A 129 -8.09 34.54 -4.81
N LEU A 130 -7.63 34.40 -6.06
CA LEU A 130 -8.46 34.48 -7.26
C LEU A 130 -8.86 33.08 -7.73
N SER A 131 -9.98 32.97 -8.43
CA SER A 131 -10.45 31.70 -9.00
C SER A 131 -9.50 31.17 -10.08
N ASP A 132 -9.51 29.86 -10.27
CA ASP A 132 -8.71 29.16 -11.27
C ASP A 132 -8.95 29.69 -12.70
N ASP A 133 -10.19 30.04 -13.05
CA ASP A 133 -10.53 30.71 -14.32
C ASP A 133 -9.85 32.07 -14.48
N VAL A 134 -9.91 32.92 -13.45
CA VAL A 134 -9.32 34.26 -13.52
C VAL A 134 -7.80 34.21 -13.61
N VAL A 135 -7.17 33.29 -12.89
CA VAL A 135 -5.71 33.10 -12.96
C VAL A 135 -5.29 32.60 -14.35
N TYR A 136 -6.06 31.67 -14.91
CA TYR A 136 -5.78 31.08 -16.20
C TYR A 136 -5.98 32.07 -17.36
N GLU A 137 -7.09 32.79 -17.42
CA GLU A 137 -7.36 33.82 -18.45
C GLU A 137 -6.30 34.92 -18.43
N ARG A 138 -5.89 35.38 -17.24
CA ARG A 138 -4.81 36.38 -17.10
C ARG A 138 -3.48 35.86 -17.65
N TRP A 139 -3.17 34.59 -17.40
CA TRP A 139 -1.96 33.97 -17.92
C TRP A 139 -2.00 33.83 -19.45
N LEU A 140 -3.12 33.39 -20.02
CA LEU A 140 -3.30 33.27 -21.46
C LEU A 140 -3.12 34.62 -22.17
N LEU A 141 -3.77 35.67 -21.66
CA LEU A 141 -3.67 37.03 -22.21
C LEU A 141 -2.24 37.59 -22.12
N ALA A 142 -1.55 37.36 -21.00
CA ALA A 142 -0.16 37.80 -20.81
C ALA A 142 0.83 37.09 -21.74
N ASN A 143 0.54 35.87 -22.17
CA ASN A 143 1.38 35.07 -23.07
C ASN A 143 0.92 35.11 -24.53
N GLY A 144 -0.08 35.95 -24.86
CA GLY A 144 -0.53 36.17 -26.24
C GLY A 144 -1.35 35.03 -26.84
N TYR A 145 -1.90 34.12 -26.01
CA TYR A 145 -2.82 33.08 -26.50
C TYR A 145 -4.09 33.72 -27.06
N ARG A 146 -4.54 33.25 -28.22
CA ARG A 146 -5.81 33.63 -28.86
C ARG A 146 -6.71 32.40 -28.98
N LEU A 147 -8.01 32.65 -29.10
CA LEU A 147 -8.99 31.60 -29.40
C LEU A 147 -8.57 30.89 -30.68
N LYS A 148 -8.68 29.56 -30.69
CA LYS A 148 -8.53 28.79 -31.93
C LYS A 148 -9.73 29.10 -32.85
N ASP A 149 -9.45 29.39 -34.11
CA ASP A 149 -10.47 29.57 -35.17
C ASP A 149 -11.23 28.27 -35.47
#